data_AF-A0A7D8YJC7-F1
#
_entry.id   AF-A0A7D8YJC7-F1
#
_cell.length_a   1.000
_cell.length_b   1.000
_cell.length_c   1.000
_cell.angle_alpha   90.00
_cell.angle_beta   90.00
_cell.angle_gamma   90.00
#
_symmetry.space_group_name_H-M   'P 1'
#
loop_
_entity.id
_entity.type
_entity.pdbx_description
1 polymer ?
#
loop_
_entity_poly.entity_id
_entity_poly.type
_entity_poly.pdbx_seq_one_letter_code
_entity_poly.pdbx_strand_id
1 'polypeptide(L)'
;MSTGRPIDRTPEPGPSPGAGHPDTPSARQDKDARPMMTATRRPLESTREAVTHKFSVGGHEGYLTIGLYPDGTPGEIFIKIAKAGSALSGMCQAFCRAFSLAMQFGLTVDEACQRFKGMRFEPLGMTSNPDIPEAASIVDYVARYLEIHFGSRGGR
;
A
#
# COMPACT_ATOMS: atom_id res chain seq x y z
N MET A 1 -48.56 -87.00 28.13
CA MET A 1 -47.33 -86.19 27.94
C MET A 1 -47.78 -84.72 28.01
N SER A 2 -48.03 -84.13 29.20
CA SER A 2 -47.09 -83.57 30.19
C SER A 2 -46.08 -82.62 29.50
N THR A 3 -45.91 -81.34 29.81
CA THR A 3 -46.08 -80.53 31.04
C THR A 3 -45.91 -79.05 30.63
N GLY A 4 -46.61 -78.05 31.20
CA GLY A 4 -46.10 -77.15 32.28
C GLY A 4 -44.99 -76.19 31.80
N ARG A 5 -44.92 -74.89 32.09
CA ARG A 5 -45.50 -73.95 33.06
C ARG A 5 -45.21 -72.51 32.54
N PRO A 6 -45.95 -71.48 32.97
CA PRO A 6 -45.53 -70.08 32.82
C PRO A 6 -44.56 -69.69 33.95
N ILE A 7 -43.56 -68.86 33.64
CA ILE A 7 -42.67 -68.17 34.61
C ILE A 7 -42.83 -66.67 34.35
N ASP A 8 -43.61 -65.94 35.14
CA ASP A 8 -43.38 -65.38 36.48
C ASP A 8 -42.39 -64.19 36.54
N ARG A 9 -43.00 -63.00 36.73
CA ARG A 9 -42.64 -61.79 37.50
C ARG A 9 -41.22 -61.17 37.49
N THR A 10 -41.26 -59.86 37.24
CA THR A 10 -40.38 -58.69 37.58
C THR A 10 -39.75 -58.68 39.01
N PRO A 11 -38.91 -57.70 39.45
CA PRO A 11 -38.17 -56.58 38.80
C PRO A 11 -36.70 -56.26 39.31
N GLU A 12 -35.98 -55.41 38.52
CA GLU A 12 -34.99 -54.30 38.79
C GLU A 12 -33.87 -54.37 39.87
N PRO A 13 -32.66 -53.81 39.59
CA PRO A 13 -32.38 -52.39 39.95
C PRO A 13 -31.50 -51.60 38.93
N GLY A 14 -31.78 -50.30 38.74
CA GLY A 14 -30.97 -49.36 37.91
C GLY A 14 -29.70 -48.84 38.60
N PRO A 15 -29.15 -47.64 38.29
CA PRO A 15 -29.07 -46.91 37.02
C PRO A 15 -27.59 -46.62 36.61
N SER A 16 -27.39 -45.79 35.58
CA SER A 16 -26.20 -44.94 35.28
C SER A 16 -25.38 -45.35 34.02
N PRO A 17 -24.58 -44.44 33.41
CA PRO A 17 -25.08 -43.54 32.37
C PRO A 17 -24.16 -43.48 31.13
N GLY A 18 -24.71 -42.99 30.01
CA GLY A 18 -24.02 -42.11 29.06
C GLY A 18 -22.77 -42.64 28.34
N ALA A 19 -22.96 -43.09 27.10
CA ALA A 19 -21.92 -43.10 26.08
C ALA A 19 -21.55 -41.64 25.71
N GLY A 20 -20.58 -41.07 26.41
CA GLY A 20 -19.94 -39.79 26.09
C GLY A 20 -18.79 -40.00 25.13
N HIS A 21 -18.85 -39.35 23.97
CA HIS A 21 -17.77 -39.30 22.98
C HIS A 21 -16.55 -38.58 23.58
N PRO A 22 -15.31 -38.94 23.23
CA PRO A 22 -14.15 -38.18 23.68
C PRO A 22 -14.13 -36.81 22.99
N ASP A 23 -14.44 -35.77 23.78
CA ASP A 23 -14.22 -34.37 23.44
C ASP A 23 -12.73 -34.15 23.16
N THR A 24 -12.40 -34.07 21.87
CA THR A 24 -11.14 -33.49 21.41
C THR A 24 -11.24 -31.99 21.60
N PRO A 25 -10.34 -31.32 22.34
CA PRO A 25 -10.33 -29.87 22.40
C PRO A 25 -9.97 -29.31 21.03
N SER A 26 -10.99 -28.87 20.30
CA SER A 26 -10.88 -28.12 19.06
C SER A 26 -10.14 -26.82 19.36
N ALA A 27 -8.86 -26.76 18.97
CA ALA A 27 -8.08 -25.55 18.95
C ALA A 27 -8.83 -24.50 18.12
N ARG A 28 -9.43 -23.51 18.79
CA ARG A 28 -9.99 -22.33 18.14
C ARG A 28 -8.82 -21.63 17.45
N GLN A 29 -8.73 -21.81 16.14
CA GLN A 29 -7.82 -21.05 15.30
C GLN A 29 -8.23 -19.58 15.36
N ASP A 30 -7.37 -18.74 15.95
CA ASP A 30 -7.46 -17.28 15.85
C ASP A 30 -7.35 -16.89 14.37
N LYS A 31 -8.49 -16.75 13.71
CA LYS A 31 -8.63 -16.51 12.28
C LYS A 31 -8.70 -15.01 11.90
N ASP A 32 -8.42 -14.12 12.83
CA ASP A 32 -8.61 -12.67 12.66
C ASP A 32 -7.38 -11.81 13.02
N ALA A 33 -6.17 -12.37 13.01
CA ALA A 33 -4.96 -11.55 13.02
C ALA A 33 -4.76 -10.91 11.62
N ARG A 34 -5.58 -9.91 11.28
CA ARG A 34 -5.29 -9.05 10.12
C ARG A 34 -3.92 -8.42 10.38
N PRO A 35 -2.96 -8.54 9.46
CA PRO A 35 -1.67 -7.87 9.64
C PRO A 35 -1.93 -6.37 9.78
N MET A 36 -1.68 -5.83 10.97
CA MET A 36 -1.79 -4.39 11.22
C MET A 36 -0.54 -3.72 10.67
N MET A 37 -0.70 -2.72 9.80
CA MET A 37 0.39 -1.82 9.47
C MET A 37 0.86 -1.15 10.76
N THR A 38 2.12 -1.35 11.12
CA THR A 38 2.69 -0.87 12.39
C THR A 38 2.95 0.64 12.38
N ALA A 39 3.07 1.24 11.19
CA ALA A 39 3.24 2.68 11.02
C ALA A 39 1.88 3.40 11.05
N THR A 40 1.80 4.52 11.77
CA THR A 40 0.63 5.40 11.77
C THR A 40 0.69 6.36 10.58
N ARG A 41 -0.40 6.45 9.82
CA ARG A 41 -0.51 7.40 8.70
C ARG A 41 -0.55 8.84 9.21
N ARG A 42 0.29 9.71 8.65
CA ARG A 42 0.21 11.18 8.80
C ARG A 42 -0.54 11.76 7.58
N PRO A 43 -1.87 11.95 7.61
CA PRO A 43 -2.57 12.58 6.50
C PRO A 43 -2.15 14.05 6.36
N LEU A 44 -2.31 14.61 5.16
CA LEU A 44 -2.12 16.03 4.91
C LEU A 44 -3.43 16.78 5.21
N GLU A 45 -3.32 18.07 5.52
CA GLU A 45 -4.47 18.95 5.76
C GLU A 45 -5.30 19.15 4.49
N SER A 46 -6.60 19.42 4.67
CA SER A 46 -7.52 19.66 3.54
C SER A 46 -7.07 20.83 2.67
N THR A 47 -6.54 21.88 3.30
CA THR A 47 -5.91 23.04 2.65
C THR A 47 -4.43 23.00 2.97
N ARG A 48 -3.58 23.10 1.96
CA ARG A 48 -2.13 22.97 2.11
C ARG A 48 -1.41 23.68 0.97
N GLU A 49 -0.14 23.98 1.19
CA GLU A 49 0.72 24.49 0.13
C GLU A 49 1.11 23.38 -0.85
N ALA A 50 1.28 23.75 -2.12
CA ALA A 50 1.74 22.84 -3.14
C ALA A 50 2.62 23.56 -4.17
N VAL A 51 3.67 22.88 -4.62
CA VAL A 51 4.53 23.32 -5.72
C VAL A 51 4.07 22.63 -6.98
N THR A 52 3.88 23.38 -8.08
CA THR A 52 3.59 22.80 -9.39
C THR A 52 4.69 23.17 -10.38
N HIS A 53 5.23 22.16 -11.03
CA HIS A 53 6.32 22.26 -11.99
C HIS A 53 5.90 21.68 -13.33
N LYS A 54 6.07 22.46 -14.40
CA LYS A 54 5.88 21.96 -15.77
C LYS A 54 7.17 21.28 -16.21
N PHE A 55 7.07 20.07 -16.74
CA PHE A 55 8.20 19.33 -17.27
C PHE A 55 7.90 18.75 -18.66
N SER A 56 8.95 18.29 -19.32
CA SER A 56 8.88 17.44 -20.52
C SER A 56 9.91 16.33 -20.38
N VAL A 57 9.57 15.09 -20.75
CA VAL A 57 10.53 13.98 -20.82
C VAL A 57 10.31 13.25 -22.14
N GLY A 58 11.33 13.18 -22.98
CA GLY A 58 11.21 12.48 -24.28
C GLY A 58 10.08 13.06 -25.14
N GLY A 59 9.91 14.38 -25.13
CA GLY A 59 8.84 15.08 -25.86
C GLY A 59 7.45 14.98 -25.24
N HIS A 60 7.27 14.27 -24.13
CA HIS A 60 6.01 14.19 -23.39
C HIS A 60 5.94 15.30 -22.34
N GLU A 61 5.10 16.30 -22.58
CA GLU A 61 4.86 17.37 -21.61
C GLU A 61 3.98 16.89 -20.46
N GLY A 62 4.26 17.39 -19.26
CA GLY A 62 3.47 17.10 -18.08
C GLY A 62 3.61 18.14 -16.99
N TYR A 63 2.82 17.96 -15.94
CA TYR A 63 2.85 18.75 -14.72
C TYR A 63 3.07 17.80 -13.54
N LEU A 64 4.05 18.15 -12.71
CA LEU A 64 4.30 17.55 -11.41
C LEU A 64 3.78 18.51 -10.35
N THR A 65 2.88 18.05 -9.49
CA THR A 65 2.38 18.82 -8.34
C THR A 65 2.76 18.08 -7.06
N ILE A 66 3.38 18.80 -6.12
CA ILE A 66 3.86 18.26 -4.85
C ILE A 66 3.12 19.00 -3.74
N GLY A 67 2.30 18.27 -2.98
CA GLY A 67 1.64 18.79 -1.78
C GLY A 67 2.57 18.70 -0.57
N LEU A 68 2.64 19.77 0.20
CA LEU A 68 3.55 19.91 1.34
C LEU A 68 2.81 19.78 2.67
N TYR A 69 3.53 19.30 3.67
CA TYR A 69 3.18 19.47 5.07
C TYR A 69 3.53 20.89 5.54
N PRO A 70 3.01 21.35 6.68
CA PRO A 70 3.35 22.66 7.26
C PRO A 70 4.84 22.86 7.56
N ASP A 71 5.61 21.78 7.68
CA ASP A 71 7.06 21.79 7.87
C ASP A 71 7.84 21.90 6.54
N GLY A 72 7.14 22.04 5.41
CA GLY A 72 7.71 22.14 4.06
C GLY A 72 8.10 20.79 3.44
N THR A 73 7.91 19.67 4.16
CA THR A 73 8.25 18.35 3.62
C THR A 73 7.19 17.85 2.62
N PRO A 74 7.58 17.15 1.54
CA PRO A 74 6.62 16.54 0.63
C PRO A 74 5.79 15.45 1.30
N GLY A 75 4.48 15.46 1.06
CA GLY A 75 3.57 14.43 1.57
C GLY A 75 2.58 13.88 0.55
N GLU A 76 2.50 14.49 -0.63
CA GLU A 76 1.69 13.98 -1.74
C GLU A 76 2.30 14.42 -3.06
N ILE A 77 2.22 13.56 -4.08
CA ILE A 77 2.64 13.87 -5.45
C ILE A 77 1.50 13.58 -6.43
N PHE A 78 1.43 14.38 -7.48
CA PHE A 78 0.53 14.18 -8.61
C PHE A 78 1.27 14.43 -9.90
N ILE A 79 0.99 13.59 -10.90
CA ILE A 79 1.56 13.73 -12.24
C ILE A 79 0.41 13.72 -13.24
N LYS A 80 0.40 14.74 -14.09
CA LYS A 80 -0.49 14.83 -15.25
C LYS A 80 0.34 14.93 -16.51
N ILE A 81 0.21 13.95 -17.41
CA ILE A 81 0.90 13.95 -18.69
C ILE A 81 -0.07 14.40 -19.78
N ALA A 82 0.36 15.32 -20.64
CA ALA A 82 -0.40 15.76 -21.80
C ALA A 82 -0.37 14.70 -22.89
N LYS A 83 -1.52 14.47 -23.54
CA LYS A 83 -1.65 13.54 -24.69
C LYS A 83 -1.17 12.11 -24.42
N ALA A 84 -1.07 11.70 -23.15
CA ALA A 84 -0.79 10.32 -22.80
C ALA A 84 -2.03 9.44 -23.01
N GLY A 85 -1.82 8.22 -23.50
CA GLY A 85 -2.88 7.20 -23.53
C GLY A 85 -3.43 6.91 -22.12
N SER A 86 -4.64 6.34 -22.06
CA SER A 86 -5.32 6.02 -20.80
C SER A 86 -4.50 5.10 -19.88
N ALA A 87 -3.77 4.14 -20.47
CA ALA A 87 -2.91 3.22 -19.73
C ALA A 87 -1.77 3.95 -19.00
N LEU A 88 -1.01 4.81 -19.69
CA LEU A 88 0.09 5.56 -19.08
C LEU A 88 -0.44 6.55 -18.03
N SER A 89 -1.51 7.28 -18.35
CA SER A 89 -2.15 8.20 -17.40
C SER A 89 -2.63 7.48 -16.14
N GLY A 90 -3.25 6.30 -16.30
CA GLY A 90 -3.70 5.47 -15.19
C GLY A 90 -2.56 4.94 -14.34
N MET A 91 -1.47 4.48 -14.95
CA MET A 91 -0.28 4.03 -14.22
C MET A 91 0.38 5.18 -13.45
N CYS A 92 0.52 6.37 -14.05
CA CYS A 92 1.05 7.55 -13.36
C CYS A 92 0.18 7.94 -12.15
N GLN A 93 -1.14 7.94 -12.30
CA GLN A 93 -2.06 8.23 -11.18
C GLN A 93 -1.97 7.16 -10.08
N ALA A 94 -1.90 5.87 -10.45
CA ALA A 94 -1.74 4.78 -9.49
C ALA A 94 -0.42 4.90 -8.72
N PHE A 95 0.68 5.16 -9.44
CA PHE A 95 1.99 5.43 -8.84
C PHE A 95 1.95 6.61 -7.87
N CYS A 96 1.39 7.75 -8.31
CA CYS A 96 1.28 8.95 -7.49
C CYS A 96 0.54 8.69 -6.18
N ARG A 97 -0.59 7.98 -6.23
CA ARG A 97 -1.36 7.62 -5.03
C ARG A 97 -0.57 6.69 -4.11
N ALA A 98 0.06 5.65 -4.66
CA ALA A 98 0.83 4.70 -3.87
C ALA A 98 2.04 5.37 -3.19
N PHE A 99 2.75 6.21 -3.94
CA PHE A 99 3.91 6.94 -3.46
C PHE A 99 3.55 7.98 -2.39
N SER A 100 2.46 8.71 -2.60
CA SER A 100 1.92 9.65 -1.60
C SER A 100 1.53 8.94 -0.32
N LEU A 101 0.90 7.76 -0.43
CA LEU A 101 0.58 6.94 0.73
C LEU A 101 1.87 6.50 1.45
N ALA A 102 2.87 6.05 0.71
CA ALA A 102 4.16 5.66 1.29
C ALA A 102 4.83 6.82 2.04
N MET A 103 4.83 8.04 1.48
CA MET A 103 5.33 9.25 2.15
C MET A 103 4.56 9.53 3.45
N GLN A 104 3.24 9.40 3.43
CA GLN A 104 2.39 9.58 4.61
C GLN A 104 2.61 8.51 5.69
N PHE A 105 3.20 7.36 5.35
CA PHE A 105 3.61 6.31 6.29
C PHE A 105 5.11 6.37 6.65
N GLY A 106 5.83 7.41 6.22
CA GLY A 106 7.20 7.69 6.64
C GLY A 106 8.29 7.40 5.61
N LEU A 107 7.95 7.12 4.34
CA LEU A 107 8.95 7.08 3.27
C LEU A 107 9.56 8.49 3.09
N THR A 108 10.84 8.63 3.40
CA THR A 108 11.55 9.90 3.23
C THR A 108 11.88 10.17 1.76
N VAL A 109 12.12 11.45 1.41
CA VAL A 109 12.54 11.84 0.06
C VAL A 109 13.85 11.13 -0.32
N ASP A 110 14.83 11.09 0.58
CA ASP A 110 16.13 10.48 0.29
C ASP A 110 16.00 8.96 0.01
N GLU A 111 15.21 8.24 0.81
CA GLU A 111 14.93 6.81 0.59
C GLU A 111 14.18 6.57 -0.72
N ALA A 112 13.19 7.40 -1.03
CA ALA A 112 12.49 7.33 -2.31
C ALA A 112 13.47 7.53 -3.47
N CYS A 113 14.31 8.56 -3.41
CA CYS A 113 15.29 8.87 -4.44
C CYS A 113 16.25 7.70 -4.66
N GLN A 114 16.71 7.06 -3.59
CA GLN A 114 17.59 5.89 -3.67
C GLN A 114 16.95 4.72 -4.44
N ARG A 115 15.62 4.56 -4.38
CA ARG A 115 14.90 3.44 -5.00
C ARG A 115 14.43 3.71 -6.42
N PHE A 116 14.02 4.95 -6.71
CA PHE A 116 13.35 5.29 -7.96
C PHE A 116 14.26 5.96 -8.99
N LYS A 117 15.37 6.60 -8.56
CA LYS A 117 16.35 7.15 -9.50
C LYS A 117 16.98 6.04 -10.35
N GLY A 118 17.11 6.30 -11.64
CA GLY A 118 17.66 5.37 -12.62
C GLY A 118 16.67 4.30 -13.12
N MET A 119 15.43 4.27 -12.63
CA MET A 119 14.41 3.39 -13.20
C MET A 119 14.17 3.74 -14.67
N ARG A 120 14.31 2.75 -15.54
CA ARG A 120 14.29 2.94 -16.99
C ARG A 120 13.03 2.37 -17.64
N PHE A 121 12.22 3.23 -18.23
CA PHE A 121 11.06 2.87 -19.05
C PHE A 121 10.53 4.10 -19.80
N GLU A 122 9.80 3.89 -20.89
CA GLU A 122 9.22 4.98 -21.69
C GLU A 122 8.05 5.67 -20.97
N PRO A 123 7.90 7.01 -21.07
CA PRO A 123 8.75 7.95 -21.81
C PRO A 123 10.09 8.25 -21.14
N LEU A 124 11.17 8.28 -21.93
CA LEU A 124 12.53 8.66 -21.50
C LEU A 124 13.21 9.60 -22.50
N GLY A 125 14.30 10.25 -22.07
CA GLY A 125 15.15 11.09 -22.93
C GLY A 125 15.28 12.52 -22.43
N MET A 126 15.55 13.44 -23.36
CA MET A 126 15.81 14.85 -23.06
C MET A 126 14.64 15.51 -22.35
N THR A 127 14.94 16.42 -21.43
CA THR A 127 13.96 17.17 -20.65
C THR A 127 14.01 18.66 -20.92
N SER A 128 13.00 19.38 -20.44
CA SER A 128 12.98 20.86 -20.46
C SER A 128 13.65 21.51 -19.25
N ASN A 129 14.15 20.72 -18.29
CA ASN A 129 14.74 21.22 -17.05
C ASN A 129 16.28 21.18 -17.14
N PRO A 130 16.98 22.33 -17.06
CA PRO A 130 18.44 22.38 -17.15
C PRO A 130 19.15 21.61 -16.03
N ASP A 131 18.53 21.44 -14.86
CA ASP A 131 19.12 20.69 -13.74
C ASP A 131 19.00 19.16 -13.94
N ILE A 132 18.11 18.73 -14.84
CA ILE A 132 17.89 17.32 -15.20
C ILE A 132 17.86 17.20 -16.74
N PRO A 133 18.98 17.35 -17.45
CA PRO A 133 18.97 17.44 -18.92
C PRO A 133 18.37 16.22 -19.62
N GLU A 134 18.53 15.04 -19.03
CA GLU A 134 18.00 13.76 -19.52
C GLU A 134 17.45 12.94 -18.35
N ALA A 135 16.36 12.20 -18.58
CA ALA A 135 15.78 11.28 -17.62
C ALA A 135 15.56 9.88 -18.21
N ALA A 136 15.76 8.85 -17.39
CA ALA A 136 15.57 7.45 -17.79
C ALA A 136 14.09 7.01 -17.77
N SER A 137 13.21 7.81 -17.17
CA SER A 137 11.76 7.68 -17.18
C SER A 137 11.12 8.93 -16.54
N ILE A 138 9.79 9.03 -16.59
CA ILE A 138 9.04 10.03 -15.79
C ILE A 138 9.28 9.83 -14.28
N VAL A 139 9.37 8.58 -13.81
CA VAL A 139 9.58 8.29 -12.37
C VAL A 139 11.00 8.67 -11.93
N ASP A 140 12.01 8.38 -12.77
CA ASP A 140 13.38 8.86 -12.55
C ASP A 140 13.42 10.39 -12.49
N TYR A 141 12.76 11.08 -13.44
CA TYR A 141 12.68 12.53 -13.44
C TYR A 141 12.09 13.08 -12.13
N VAL A 142 10.97 12.51 -11.66
CA VAL A 142 10.31 12.94 -10.42
C VAL A 142 11.20 12.71 -9.21
N ALA A 143 11.88 11.56 -9.13
CA ALA A 143 12.80 11.27 -8.05
C ALA A 143 13.98 12.26 -8.02
N ARG A 144 14.58 12.56 -9.18
CA ARG A 144 15.66 13.56 -9.28
C ARG A 144 15.18 14.97 -8.94
N TYR A 145 13.98 15.34 -9.37
CA TYR A 145 13.38 16.63 -9.03
C TYR A 145 13.14 16.75 -7.51
N LEU A 146 12.59 15.71 -6.88
CA LEU A 146 12.42 15.67 -5.43
C LEU A 146 13.74 15.77 -4.69
N GLU A 147 14.79 15.08 -5.14
CA GLU A 147 16.12 15.15 -4.53
C GLU A 147 16.71 16.57 -4.58
N ILE A 148 16.61 17.24 -5.73
CA ILE A 148 17.15 18.59 -5.93
C ILE A 148 16.44 19.60 -5.03
N HIS A 149 15.12 19.53 -4.93
CA HIS A 149 14.30 20.56 -4.25
C HIS A 149 13.97 20.25 -2.79
N PHE A 150 13.95 18.98 -2.39
CA PHE A 150 13.49 18.52 -1.07
C PHE A 150 14.41 17.51 -0.40
N GLY A 151 15.48 17.07 -1.05
CA GLY A 151 16.48 16.20 -0.44
C GLY A 151 17.25 16.90 0.68
N SER A 152 17.83 16.13 1.61
CA SER A 152 18.52 16.68 2.79
C SER A 152 19.71 17.62 2.49
N ARG A 153 20.16 17.68 1.23
CA ARG A 153 21.23 18.58 0.76
C ARG A 153 20.73 19.76 -0.09
N GLY A 154 19.44 19.81 -0.42
CA GLY A 154 18.82 20.81 -1.31
C GLY A 154 18.06 21.93 -0.61
N GLY A 155 17.86 21.86 0.71
CA GLY A 155 17.20 22.91 1.49
C GLY A 155 18.11 24.12 1.74
N ARG A 156 18.14 25.07 0.81
CA ARG A 156 18.55 26.46 1.05
C ARG A 156 17.61 27.42 0.34
#